data_AF-A0A960D036-F1
#
_entry.id   AF-A0A960D036-F1
#
_cell.length_a   1.000
_cell.length_b   1.000
_cell.length_c   1.000
_cell.angle_alpha   90.00
_cell.angle_beta   90.00
_cell.angle_gamma   90.00
#
_symmetry.space_group_name_H-M   'P 1'
#
loop_
_entity.id
_entity.type
_entity.pdbx_description
1 polymer ?
#
loop_
_entity_poly.entity_id
_entity_poly.type
_entity_poly.pdbx_seq_one_letter_code
_entity_poly.pdbx_strand_id
1 'polypeptide(L)'
;MANVTSSGIDHDLDTQSPAADLVRVYLNGIGKTALLSAEDEVELAKRIEAGLYAQHLLETRKRLGEARKRDLAVIVRDGQAARRHLLEANLRLVVSLAKR
;
A
#
# COMPACT_ATOMS: atom_id res chain seq x y z
N MET A 1 0.36 58.99 -14.67
CA MET A 1 1.11 58.29 -13.60
C MET A 1 0.13 57.47 -12.78
N ALA A 2 0.40 56.17 -12.62
CA ALA A 2 -0.13 55.20 -11.63
C ALA A 2 -1.66 54.93 -11.63
N ASN A 3 -2.19 53.72 -11.47
CA ASN A 3 -1.61 52.46 -11.01
C ASN A 3 -2.39 51.27 -11.58
N VAL A 4 -1.66 50.22 -11.95
CA VAL A 4 -2.16 48.87 -12.24
C VAL A 4 -2.40 48.19 -10.90
N THR A 5 -3.60 47.68 -10.65
CA THR A 5 -3.82 46.63 -9.64
C THR A 5 -4.80 45.60 -10.18
N SER A 6 -4.26 44.76 -11.06
CA SER A 6 -4.62 43.36 -11.18
C SER A 6 -4.33 42.69 -9.83
N SER A 7 -5.36 42.43 -9.02
CA SER A 7 -5.21 41.63 -7.80
C SER A 7 -6.53 40.92 -7.52
N GLY A 8 -6.69 39.73 -8.09
CA GLY A 8 -7.89 38.92 -7.84
C GLY A 8 -7.99 37.58 -8.55
N ILE A 9 -7.03 37.18 -9.40
CA ILE A 9 -7.13 35.93 -10.18
C ILE A 9 -5.90 35.03 -10.00
N ASP A 10 -5.31 35.00 -8.80
CA ASP A 10 -4.12 34.16 -8.55
C ASP A 10 -4.28 33.15 -7.39
N HIS A 11 -5.50 32.89 -6.91
CA HIS A 11 -5.69 31.98 -5.77
C HIS A 11 -6.72 30.86 -5.96
N ASP A 12 -6.93 30.35 -7.18
CA ASP A 12 -7.85 29.21 -7.38
C ASP A 12 -7.41 28.18 -8.44
N LEU A 13 -6.21 28.31 -9.01
CA LEU A 13 -5.76 27.41 -10.08
C LEU A 13 -5.13 26.10 -9.58
N ASP A 14 -4.73 26.03 -8.31
CA ASP A 14 -4.18 24.82 -7.69
C ASP A 14 -5.28 23.81 -7.27
N THR A 15 -6.54 24.25 -7.24
CA THR A 15 -7.67 23.48 -6.72
C THR A 15 -8.40 22.64 -7.79
N GLN A 16 -8.06 22.80 -9.07
CA GLN A 16 -8.77 22.17 -10.20
C GLN A 16 -7.87 21.36 -11.17
N SER A 17 -6.67 20.96 -10.78
CA SER A 17 -5.87 20.05 -11.60
C SER A 17 -6.32 18.60 -11.37
N PRO A 18 -6.62 17.80 -12.43
CA PRO A 18 -6.91 16.38 -12.31
C PRO A 18 -5.82 15.61 -11.56
N ALA A 19 -4.57 16.07 -11.65
CA ALA A 19 -3.45 15.51 -10.91
C ALA A 19 -3.56 15.77 -9.39
N ALA A 20 -4.03 16.95 -8.98
CA ALA A 20 -4.25 17.29 -7.58
C ALA A 20 -5.39 16.44 -6.97
N ASP A 21 -6.43 16.15 -7.76
CA ASP A 21 -7.52 15.26 -7.36
C ASP A 21 -7.06 13.80 -7.26
N LEU A 22 -6.25 13.30 -8.19
CA LEU A 22 -5.65 11.96 -8.10
C LEU A 22 -4.75 11.81 -6.86
N VAL A 23 -3.97 12.85 -6.56
CA VAL A 23 -3.17 12.92 -5.33
C VAL A 23 -4.08 12.90 -4.10
N ARG A 24 -5.16 13.72 -4.06
CA ARG A 24 -6.13 13.69 -2.95
C ARG A 24 -6.80 12.33 -2.78
N VAL A 25 -7.22 11.69 -3.88
CA VAL A 25 -7.83 10.34 -3.87
C VAL A 25 -6.84 9.31 -3.32
N TYR A 26 -5.59 9.36 -3.79
CA TYR A 26 -4.53 8.49 -3.28
C TYR A 26 -4.29 8.74 -1.78
N LEU A 27 -4.17 10.00 -1.35
CA LEU A 27 -3.96 10.40 0.05
C LEU A 27 -5.12 10.01 0.99
N ASN A 28 -6.36 10.13 0.51
CA ASN A 28 -7.57 9.75 1.27
C ASN A 28 -7.75 8.22 1.31
N GLY A 29 -7.40 7.54 0.21
CA GLY A 29 -7.40 6.08 0.12
C GLY A 29 -6.36 5.47 1.03
N ILE A 30 -5.13 6.03 1.01
CA ILE A 30 -4.10 5.58 1.91
C ILE A 30 -4.55 5.85 3.34
N GLY A 31 -5.11 7.02 3.74
CA GLY A 31 -5.48 7.44 5.12
C GLY A 31 -6.41 6.57 6.01
N LYS A 32 -7.00 5.48 5.51
CA LYS A 32 -8.02 4.67 6.25
C LYS A 32 -7.50 3.49 7.10
N THR A 33 -6.42 2.84 6.69
CA THR A 33 -5.64 1.84 7.47
C THR A 33 -4.96 2.43 8.74
N ALA A 34 -4.68 1.65 9.78
CA ALA A 34 -3.86 2.15 10.89
C ALA A 34 -2.37 2.14 10.47
N LEU A 35 -1.52 2.98 11.08
CA LEU A 35 -0.08 2.74 11.03
C LEU A 35 0.19 1.42 11.76
N LEU A 36 1.11 0.61 11.23
CA LEU A 36 1.47 -0.66 11.85
C LEU A 36 2.26 -0.41 13.13
N SER A 37 1.98 -1.19 14.17
CA SER A 37 2.89 -1.35 15.30
C SER A 37 4.06 -2.27 14.92
N ALA A 38 5.14 -2.24 15.71
CA ALA A 38 6.26 -3.16 15.52
C ALA A 38 5.81 -4.64 15.61
N GLU A 39 4.82 -4.94 16.45
CA GLU A 39 4.25 -6.29 16.57
C GLU A 39 3.49 -6.69 15.29
N ASP A 40 2.74 -5.76 14.70
CA ASP A 40 2.05 -5.99 13.42
C ASP A 40 3.04 -6.24 12.28
N GLU A 41 4.15 -5.50 12.25
CA GLU A 41 5.21 -5.71 11.24
C GLU A 41 5.82 -7.10 11.35
N VAL A 42 6.10 -7.57 12.58
CA VAL A 42 6.61 -8.92 12.83
C VAL A 42 5.60 -9.98 12.37
N GLU A 43 4.32 -9.79 12.66
CA GLU A 43 3.28 -10.73 12.25
C GLU A 43 3.10 -10.79 10.73
N LEU A 44 3.11 -9.63 10.06
CA LEU A 44 3.06 -9.56 8.61
C LEU A 44 4.28 -10.23 7.97
N ALA A 45 5.48 -10.02 8.53
CA ALA A 45 6.71 -10.65 8.04
C ALA A 45 6.61 -12.19 8.08
N LYS A 46 6.17 -12.76 9.21
CA LYS A 46 5.98 -14.22 9.34
C LYS A 46 5.02 -14.78 8.30
N ARG A 47 3.90 -14.10 8.05
CA ARG A 47 2.91 -14.51 7.04
C ARG A 47 3.47 -14.43 5.62
N ILE A 48 4.24 -13.39 5.32
CA ILE A 48 4.92 -13.24 4.02
C ILE A 48 5.90 -14.40 3.81
N GLU A 49 6.76 -14.68 4.78
CA GLU A 49 7.73 -15.78 4.72
C GLU A 49 7.06 -17.15 4.56
N ALA A 50 6.01 -17.41 5.33
CA ALA A 50 5.22 -18.64 5.21
C ALA A 50 4.60 -18.79 3.82
N GLY A 51 4.04 -17.71 3.26
CA GLY A 51 3.50 -17.67 1.91
C GLY A 51 4.55 -17.97 0.84
N LEU A 52 5.73 -17.34 0.93
CA LEU A 52 6.85 -17.58 0.02
C LEU A 52 7.35 -19.03 0.08
N TYR A 53 7.48 -19.57 1.29
CA TYR A 53 7.89 -20.96 1.47
C TYR A 53 6.83 -21.93 0.93
N ALA A 54 5.55 -21.66 1.17
CA ALA A 54 4.46 -22.47 0.62
C ALA A 54 4.43 -22.45 -0.92
N GLN A 55 4.69 -21.28 -1.53
CA GLN A 55 4.83 -21.16 -2.98
C GLN A 55 6.02 -21.98 -3.49
N HIS A 56 7.18 -21.86 -2.85
CA HIS A 56 8.36 -22.65 -3.20
C HIS A 56 8.10 -24.16 -3.13
N LEU A 57 7.36 -24.63 -2.12
CA LEU A 57 6.97 -26.03 -2.02
C LEU A 57 6.06 -26.47 -3.17
N LEU A 58 5.08 -25.64 -3.57
CA LEU A 58 4.21 -25.93 -4.72
C LEU A 58 4.99 -26.04 -6.03
N GLU A 59 6.03 -25.23 -6.21
CA GLU A 59 6.85 -25.19 -7.42
C GLU A 59 7.88 -26.34 -7.49
N THR A 60 8.47 -26.70 -6.35
CA THR A 60 9.60 -27.65 -6.31
C THR A 60 9.22 -29.09 -5.98
N ARG A 61 8.09 -29.33 -5.29
CA ARG A 61 7.71 -30.68 -4.86
C ARG A 61 6.87 -31.39 -5.92
N LYS A 62 7.48 -32.38 -6.57
CA LYS A 62 6.87 -33.17 -7.67
C LYS A 62 5.67 -34.06 -7.28
N ARG A 63 5.44 -34.32 -5.98
CA ARG A 63 4.39 -35.25 -5.50
C ARG A 63 3.65 -34.69 -4.29
N LEU A 64 2.86 -33.64 -4.51
CA LEU A 64 1.91 -33.14 -3.53
C LEU A 64 0.52 -33.69 -3.83
N GLY A 65 -0.15 -34.25 -2.82
CA GLY A 65 -1.56 -34.61 -2.94
C GLY A 65 -2.43 -33.36 -3.07
N GLU A 66 -3.60 -33.50 -3.70
CA GLU A 66 -4.51 -32.38 -3.99
C GLU A 66 -4.94 -31.61 -2.73
N ALA A 67 -5.18 -32.32 -1.62
CA ALA A 67 -5.46 -31.67 -0.34
C ALA A 67 -4.32 -30.73 0.08
N ARG A 68 -3.09 -31.23 0.07
CA ARG A 68 -1.91 -30.44 0.46
C ARG A 68 -1.64 -29.27 -0.48
N LYS A 69 -1.91 -29.42 -1.78
CA LYS A 69 -1.83 -28.31 -2.74
C LYS A 69 -2.82 -27.20 -2.39
N ARG A 70 -4.06 -27.55 -2.04
CA ARG A 70 -5.09 -26.59 -1.63
C ARG A 70 -4.67 -25.84 -0.36
N ASP A 71 -4.17 -26.56 0.64
CA ASP A 71 -3.72 -25.94 1.90
C ASP A 71 -2.56 -24.97 1.67
N LEU A 72 -1.55 -25.39 0.89
CA LEU A 72 -0.44 -24.51 0.52
C LEU A 72 -0.90 -23.29 -0.28
N ALA A 73 -1.86 -23.45 -1.20
CA ALA A 73 -2.41 -22.33 -1.95
C ALA A 73 -3.13 -21.30 -1.06
N VAL A 74 -3.74 -21.73 0.04
CA VAL A 74 -4.32 -20.81 1.05
C VAL A 74 -3.21 -19.99 1.71
N ILE A 75 -2.12 -20.64 2.12
CA ILE A 75 -0.97 -19.97 2.77
C ILE A 75 -0.30 -18.97 1.80
N VAL A 76 -0.16 -19.33 0.52
CA VAL A 76 0.35 -18.40 -0.51
C VAL A 76 -0.52 -17.16 -0.62
N ARG A 77 -1.84 -17.32 -0.70
CA ARG A 77 -2.77 -16.17 -0.78
C ARG A 77 -2.70 -15.30 0.46
N ASP A 78 -2.55 -15.90 1.63
CA ASP A 78 -2.38 -15.17 2.89
C ASP A 78 -1.09 -14.33 2.90
N GLY A 79 0.05 -14.92 2.53
CA GLY A 79 1.32 -14.18 2.45
C GLY A 79 1.30 -13.06 1.42
N GLN A 80 0.60 -13.24 0.29
CA GLN A 80 0.39 -12.17 -0.69
C GLN A 80 -0.49 -11.03 -0.13
N ALA A 81 -1.52 -11.36 0.65
CA ALA A 81 -2.34 -10.34 1.32
C ALA A 81 -1.55 -9.58 2.38
N ALA A 82 -0.74 -10.27 3.19
CA ALA A 82 0.15 -9.65 4.17
C ALA A 82 1.15 -8.70 3.50
N ARG A 83 1.74 -9.09 2.37
CA ARG A 83 2.66 -8.23 1.60
C ARG A 83 1.98 -6.95 1.10
N ARG A 84 0.75 -7.04 0.59
CA ARG A 84 -0.02 -5.86 0.16
C ARG A 84 -0.29 -4.93 1.34
N HIS A 85 -0.72 -5.49 2.47
CA HIS A 85 -0.98 -4.71 3.68
C HIS A 85 0.28 -3.98 4.17
N LEU A 86 1.42 -4.67 4.24
CA LEU A 86 2.68 -4.06 4.65
C LEU A 86 3.08 -2.90 3.72
N LEU A 87 2.92 -3.07 2.41
CA LEU A 87 3.23 -2.02 1.43
C LEU A 87 2.31 -0.81 1.59
N GLU A 88 1.00 -1.02 1.70
CA GLU A 88 0.01 0.03 1.88
C GLU A 88 0.26 0.84 3.16
N ALA A 89 0.64 0.19 4.26
CA ALA A 89 1.02 0.86 5.50
C ALA A 89 2.30 1.70 5.35
N ASN A 90 3.33 1.16 4.69
CA ASN A 90 4.61 1.88 4.50
C ASN A 90 4.49 3.08 3.55
N LEU A 91 3.67 2.98 2.49
CA LEU A 91 3.42 4.10 1.59
C LEU A 91 2.83 5.33 2.31
N ARG A 92 2.08 5.11 3.39
CA ARG A 92 1.56 6.19 4.24
C ARG A 92 2.62 6.88 5.05
N LEU A 93 3.57 6.11 5.59
CA LEU A 93 4.70 6.67 6.33
C LEU A 93 5.52 7.60 5.42
N VAL A 94 5.81 7.16 4.19
CA VAL A 94 6.57 7.96 3.22
C VAL A 94 5.85 9.28 2.91
N VAL A 95 4.54 9.22 2.70
CA VAL A 95 3.73 10.40 2.41
C VAL A 95 3.60 11.33 3.62
N SER A 96 3.44 10.80 4.84
CA SER A 96 3.33 11.64 6.04
C SER A 96 4.64 12.35 6.36
N LEU A 97 5.78 11.71 6.09
CA LEU A 97 7.12 12.33 6.15
C LEU A 97 7.30 13.41 5.08
N ALA A 98 6.87 13.16 3.84
CA ALA A 98 7.03 14.09 2.73
C ALA A 98 6.18 15.37 2.83
N LYS A 99 5.15 15.37 3.69
CA LYS A 99 4.30 16.55 3.96
C LYS A 99 4.82 17.44 5.11
N ARG A 100 5.89 17.02 5.79
CA ARG A 100 6.51 17.75 6.90
C ARG A 100 7.70 18.58 6.43
#